data_AF-A0A1X9LKT4-F1
#
_entry.id   AF-A0A1X9LKT4-F1
#
_cell.length_a   1.000
_cell.length_b   1.000
_cell.length_c   1.000
_cell.angle_alpha   90.00
_cell.angle_beta   90.00
_cell.angle_gamma   90.00
#
_symmetry.space_group_name_H-M   'P 1'
#
loop_
_entity.id
_entity.type
_entity.pdbx_description
1 polymer ?
#
loop_
_entity_poly.entity_id
_entity_poly.type
_entity_poly.pdbx_seq_one_letter_code
_entity_poly.pdbx_strand_id
1 'polypeptide(L)'
;MSGGSEAFSETAAHSEGLFRLYGPNALRGLTTAQLEALPRHKDDLIDRLSDLSRGEELGLLEALFQWTQDSNWPIFARISDYLVQFPIESVGIVRKILTGQDDSWKAATLEYVVARWPLPVQAMLEDDLIRVASTRDLEGAWTAAADRLDVIEEHTLRDS
;
A
#
# COMPACT_ATOMS: atom_id res chain seq x y z
N MET A 1 13.36 6.77 45.01
CA MET A 1 13.71 6.77 43.58
C MET A 1 13.09 5.53 42.95
N SER A 2 11.86 5.63 42.45
CA SER A 2 11.20 4.54 41.71
C SER A 2 10.36 5.19 40.62
N GLY A 3 10.88 5.20 39.39
CA GLY A 3 10.24 5.85 38.25
C GLY A 3 10.82 5.37 36.93
N GLY A 4 11.11 4.07 36.81
CA GLY A 4 11.81 3.51 35.65
C GLY A 4 11.24 2.22 35.06
N SER A 5 10.11 1.69 35.56
CA SER A 5 9.63 0.36 35.15
C SER A 5 8.41 0.34 34.23
N GLU A 6 7.64 1.43 34.12
CA GLU A 6 6.41 1.43 33.31
C GLU A 6 6.68 1.70 31.82
N ALA A 7 7.59 2.64 31.50
CA ALA A 7 7.88 3.03 30.11
C ALA A 7 8.46 1.89 29.23
N PHE A 8 9.23 0.98 29.81
CA PHE A 8 9.79 -0.17 29.08
C PHE A 8 8.75 -1.26 28.79
N SER A 9 7.76 -1.43 29.66
CA SER A 9 6.69 -2.41 29.48
C SER A 9 5.67 -1.95 28.44
N GLU A 10 5.36 -0.66 28.43
CA GLU A 10 4.39 -0.07 27.50
C GLU A 10 4.94 -0.03 26.07
N THR A 11 6.20 0.35 25.89
CA THR A 11 6.87 0.39 24.58
C THR A 11 7.00 -1.00 23.94
N ALA A 12 7.30 -2.03 24.74
CA ALA A 12 7.39 -3.41 24.27
C ALA A 12 6.03 -3.95 23.80
N ALA A 13 4.97 -3.76 24.61
CA ALA A 13 3.61 -4.12 24.22
C ALA A 13 3.12 -3.34 22.99
N HIS A 14 3.53 -2.07 22.87
CA HIS A 14 3.25 -1.23 21.71
C HIS A 14 3.82 -1.82 20.42
N SER A 15 5.10 -2.22 20.46
CA SER A 15 5.76 -2.82 19.32
C SER A 15 5.16 -4.17 18.95
N GLU A 16 4.76 -4.98 19.94
CA GLU A 16 4.21 -6.31 19.72
C GLU A 16 2.81 -6.32 19.10
N GLY A 17 1.99 -5.29 19.38
CA GLY A 17 0.71 -5.08 18.69
C GLY A 17 0.91 -4.75 17.21
N LEU A 18 1.82 -3.83 16.90
CA LEU A 18 2.12 -3.45 15.51
C LEU A 18 2.77 -4.60 14.73
N PHE A 19 3.66 -5.38 15.34
CA PHE A 19 4.25 -6.55 14.68
C PHE A 19 3.19 -7.60 14.29
N ARG A 20 2.13 -7.76 15.09
CA ARG A 20 1.02 -8.65 14.75
C ARG A 20 0.19 -8.13 13.58
N LEU A 21 0.01 -6.82 13.48
CA LEU A 21 -0.77 -6.20 12.42
C LEU A 21 0.00 -6.15 11.10
N TYR A 22 1.24 -5.68 11.14
CA TYR A 22 2.00 -5.35 9.93
C TYR A 22 3.08 -6.38 9.56
N GLY A 23 3.48 -7.23 10.51
CA GLY A 23 4.63 -8.11 10.37
C GLY A 23 5.98 -7.39 10.55
N PRO A 24 7.05 -8.12 10.86
CA PRO A 24 8.36 -7.55 11.18
C PRO A 24 9.05 -6.89 9.99
N ASN A 25 8.73 -7.29 8.76
CA ASN A 25 9.36 -6.75 7.56
C ASN A 25 8.85 -5.33 7.24
N ALA A 26 7.53 -5.11 7.32
CA ALA A 26 6.92 -3.81 7.03
C ALA A 26 7.27 -2.72 8.06
N LEU A 27 7.69 -3.12 9.27
CA LEU A 27 8.06 -2.19 10.34
C LEU A 27 9.58 -1.98 10.47
N ARG A 28 10.38 -2.66 9.62
CA ARG A 28 11.83 -2.68 9.78
C ARG A 28 12.42 -1.30 9.49
N GLY A 29 13.11 -0.74 10.48
CA GLY A 29 13.83 0.53 10.34
C GLY A 29 12.96 1.78 10.51
N LEU A 30 11.69 1.62 10.91
CA LEU A 30 10.81 2.74 11.23
C LEU A 30 11.19 3.40 12.56
N THR A 31 11.09 4.72 12.60
CA THR A 31 11.24 5.53 13.81
C THR A 31 9.99 5.42 14.70
N THR A 32 10.10 5.88 15.95
CA THR A 32 8.95 5.95 16.86
C THR A 32 7.81 6.81 16.29
N ALA A 33 8.13 7.94 15.67
CA ALA A 33 7.13 8.82 15.05
C ALA A 33 6.38 8.12 13.91
N GLN A 34 7.11 7.38 13.06
CA GLN A 34 6.52 6.57 11.99
C GLN A 34 5.59 5.47 12.55
N LEU A 35 6.02 4.75 13.58
CA LEU A 35 5.18 3.70 14.22
C LEU A 35 3.93 4.28 14.87
N GLU A 36 4.00 5.49 15.40
CA GLU A 36 2.88 6.19 16.01
C GLU A 36 1.87 6.75 15.00
N ALA A 37 2.31 7.00 13.77
CA ALA A 37 1.46 7.50 12.69
C ALA A 37 0.71 6.39 11.94
N LEU A 38 1.12 5.12 12.11
CA LEU A 38 0.46 3.98 11.48
C LEU A 38 -0.93 3.73 12.06
N PRO A 39 -1.93 3.43 11.21
CA PRO A 39 -3.23 2.96 11.68
C PRO A 39 -3.10 1.67 12.50
N ARG A 40 -4.07 1.39 13.35
CA ARG A 40 -4.12 0.20 14.19
C ARG A 40 -5.44 -0.54 14.02
N HIS A 41 -6.44 0.15 13.49
CA HIS A 41 -7.74 -0.38 13.19
C HIS A 41 -8.27 0.18 11.87
N LYS A 42 -9.16 -0.58 11.22
CA LYS A 42 -9.81 -0.22 9.95
C LYS A 42 -10.69 1.04 10.03
N ASP A 43 -10.96 1.53 11.24
CA ASP A 43 -11.77 2.71 11.51
C ASP A 43 -10.92 3.94 11.89
N ASP A 44 -9.59 3.80 11.92
CA ASP A 44 -8.70 4.87 12.34
C ASP A 44 -8.63 6.02 11.30
N LEU A 45 -8.19 7.17 11.79
CA LEU A 45 -7.82 8.32 10.97
C LEU A 45 -6.32 8.28 10.65
N ILE A 46 -5.92 8.96 9.58
CA ILE A 46 -4.52 9.03 9.12
C ILE A 46 -3.91 10.42 9.28
N ASP A 47 -4.49 11.25 10.14
CA ASP A 47 -4.16 12.67 10.27
C ASP A 47 -2.70 12.92 10.69
N ARG A 48 -2.08 11.95 11.36
CA ARG A 48 -0.67 12.03 11.79
C ARG A 48 0.33 11.78 10.65
N LEU A 49 -0.10 11.28 9.49
CA LEU A 49 0.80 11.07 8.36
C LEU A 49 1.35 12.42 7.85
N SER A 50 0.54 13.48 7.86
CA SER A 50 0.96 14.82 7.42
C SER A 50 1.95 15.52 8.34
N ASP A 51 2.18 14.99 9.55
CA ASP A 51 3.19 15.51 10.48
C ASP A 51 4.60 15.01 10.14
N LEU A 52 4.71 14.02 9.26
CA LEU A 52 5.97 13.38 8.89
C LEU A 52 6.66 14.12 7.75
N SER A 53 7.99 14.03 7.70
CA SER A 53 8.72 14.44 6.51
C SER A 53 8.46 13.47 5.35
N ARG A 54 8.62 13.93 4.10
CA ARG A 54 8.46 13.07 2.92
C ARG A 54 9.29 11.79 3.00
N GLY A 55 10.52 11.85 3.54
CA GLY A 55 11.36 10.67 3.71
C GLY A 55 10.81 9.66 4.72
N GLU A 56 10.16 10.14 5.78
CA GLU A 56 9.49 9.29 6.77
C GLU A 56 8.19 8.69 6.21
N GLU A 57 7.41 9.46 5.44
CA GLU A 57 6.23 8.94 4.75
C GLU A 57 6.58 7.78 3.81
N LEU A 58 7.68 7.90 3.06
CA LEU A 58 8.17 6.86 2.17
C LEU A 58 8.47 5.55 2.89
N GLY A 59 9.01 5.62 4.11
CA GLY A 59 9.25 4.44 4.93
C GLY A 59 7.97 3.68 5.30
N LEU A 60 6.82 4.37 5.34
CA LEU A 60 5.55 3.78 5.76
C LEU A 60 4.78 3.07 4.64
N LEU A 61 5.14 3.27 3.38
CA LEU A 61 4.32 2.82 2.25
C LEU A 61 4.00 1.32 2.31
N GLU A 62 4.97 0.45 2.61
CA GLU A 62 4.73 -1.00 2.70
C GLU A 62 3.67 -1.36 3.76
N ALA A 63 3.66 -0.67 4.89
CA ALA A 63 2.67 -0.87 5.95
C ALA A 63 1.31 -0.29 5.54
N LEU A 64 1.28 0.89 4.92
CA LEU A 64 0.04 1.55 4.50
C LEU A 64 -0.69 0.77 3.41
N PHE A 65 0.01 0.15 2.47
CA PHE A 65 -0.61 -0.72 1.46
C PHE A 65 -1.39 -1.90 2.05
N GLN A 66 -1.13 -2.33 3.29
CA GLN A 66 -1.92 -3.40 3.91
C GLN A 66 -3.38 -2.99 4.14
N TRP A 67 -3.65 -1.69 4.30
CA TRP A 67 -5.01 -1.16 4.43
C TRP A 67 -5.77 -1.07 3.11
N THR A 68 -5.15 -1.49 1.99
CA THR A 68 -5.84 -1.64 0.70
C THR A 68 -6.29 -3.08 0.41
N GLN A 69 -6.15 -4.00 1.37
CA GLN A 69 -6.58 -5.40 1.21
C GLN A 69 -8.10 -5.57 1.14
N ASP A 70 -8.86 -4.72 1.83
CA ASP A 70 -10.33 -4.81 1.89
C ASP A 70 -10.93 -3.43 1.66
N SER A 71 -11.59 -3.26 0.51
CA SER A 71 -12.23 -2.01 0.12
C SER A 71 -13.47 -1.65 0.96
N ASN A 72 -13.94 -2.57 1.81
CA ASN A 72 -15.03 -2.30 2.75
C ASN A 72 -14.53 -1.63 4.04
N TRP A 73 -13.22 -1.54 4.28
CA TRP A 73 -12.69 -0.87 5.46
C TRP A 73 -12.91 0.64 5.36
N PRO A 74 -13.46 1.30 6.39
CA PRO A 74 -13.69 2.76 6.34
C PRO A 74 -12.42 3.59 6.04
N ILE A 75 -11.25 3.10 6.48
CA ILE A 75 -9.96 3.73 6.21
C ILE A 75 -9.47 3.58 4.75
N PHE A 76 -10.00 2.61 4.00
CA PHE A 76 -9.52 2.23 2.67
C PHE A 76 -9.42 3.41 1.71
N ALA A 77 -10.49 4.21 1.60
CA ALA A 77 -10.55 5.31 0.66
C ALA A 77 -9.47 6.36 0.95
N ARG A 78 -9.29 6.70 2.25
CA ARG A 78 -8.30 7.67 2.68
C ARG A 78 -6.86 7.19 2.45
N ILE A 79 -6.60 5.92 2.73
CA ILE A 79 -5.28 5.33 2.47
C ILE A 79 -5.01 5.28 0.97
N SER A 80 -5.98 4.88 0.15
CA SER A 80 -5.82 4.83 -1.30
C SER A 80 -5.53 6.22 -1.87
N ASP A 81 -6.27 7.24 -1.44
CA ASP A 81 -6.02 8.65 -1.79
C ASP A 81 -4.61 9.11 -1.39
N TYR A 82 -4.15 8.68 -0.21
CA TYR A 82 -2.82 8.99 0.26
C TYR A 82 -1.73 8.31 -0.60
N LEU A 83 -1.87 7.01 -0.88
CA LEU A 83 -0.90 6.21 -1.65
C LEU A 83 -0.74 6.68 -3.10
N VAL A 84 -1.78 7.26 -3.70
CA VAL A 84 -1.71 7.82 -5.07
C VAL A 84 -0.66 8.92 -5.21
N GLN A 85 -0.25 9.55 -4.10
CA GLN A 85 0.78 10.62 -4.08
C GLN A 85 2.23 10.09 -4.20
N PHE A 86 2.41 8.77 -4.26
CA PHE A 86 3.73 8.11 -4.29
C PHE A 86 3.87 7.11 -5.45
N PRO A 87 3.55 7.50 -6.70
CA PRO A 87 3.42 6.53 -7.79
C PRO A 87 4.74 5.83 -8.11
N ILE A 88 5.84 6.59 -8.22
CA ILE A 88 7.17 6.04 -8.56
C ILE A 88 7.71 5.19 -7.41
N GLU A 89 7.60 5.69 -6.18
CA GLU A 89 8.14 5.05 -4.99
C GLU A 89 7.37 3.77 -4.63
N SER A 90 6.12 3.66 -5.06
CA SER A 90 5.26 2.49 -4.81
C SER A 90 5.38 1.38 -5.85
N VAL A 91 6.04 1.59 -7.00
CA VAL A 91 6.13 0.57 -8.08
C VAL A 91 6.66 -0.77 -7.54
N GLY A 92 7.73 -0.72 -6.75
CA GLY A 92 8.32 -1.93 -6.16
C GLY A 92 7.40 -2.66 -5.18
N ILE A 93 6.55 -1.91 -4.46
CA ILE A 93 5.60 -2.46 -3.49
C ILE A 93 4.42 -3.08 -4.22
N VAL A 94 3.86 -2.36 -5.21
CA VAL A 94 2.76 -2.88 -6.04
C VAL A 94 3.18 -4.15 -6.76
N ARG A 95 4.40 -4.23 -7.31
CA ARG A 95 4.92 -5.47 -7.90
C ARG A 95 4.90 -6.66 -6.93
N LYS A 96 5.25 -6.44 -5.66
CA LYS A 96 5.18 -7.49 -4.62
C LYS A 96 3.73 -7.95 -4.42
N ILE A 97 2.77 -7.01 -4.36
CA ILE A 97 1.34 -7.30 -4.23
C ILE A 97 0.84 -8.12 -5.44
N LEU A 98 1.17 -7.69 -6.66
CA LEU A 98 0.78 -8.37 -7.91
C LEU A 98 1.41 -9.78 -8.05
N THR A 99 2.52 -10.04 -7.36
CA THR A 99 3.15 -11.38 -7.31
C THR A 99 2.58 -12.25 -6.18
N GLY A 100 1.81 -11.66 -5.26
CA GLY A 100 1.15 -12.34 -4.15
C GLY A 100 0.03 -13.28 -4.59
N GLN A 101 -0.67 -13.84 -3.62
CA GLN A 101 -1.80 -14.78 -3.83
C GLN A 101 -3.16 -14.18 -3.46
N ASP A 102 -3.17 -12.96 -2.94
CA ASP A 102 -4.40 -12.26 -2.55
C ASP A 102 -4.97 -11.50 -3.75
N ASP A 103 -5.86 -12.14 -4.50
CA ASP A 103 -6.42 -11.57 -5.72
C ASP A 103 -7.33 -10.36 -5.43
N SER A 104 -8.05 -10.34 -4.30
CA SER A 104 -8.83 -9.18 -3.88
C SER A 104 -7.93 -7.96 -3.62
N TRP A 105 -6.79 -8.15 -2.95
CA TRP A 105 -5.82 -7.07 -2.73
C TRP A 105 -5.18 -6.58 -4.04
N LYS A 106 -4.88 -7.48 -4.98
CA LYS A 106 -4.41 -7.09 -6.32
C LYS A 106 -5.43 -6.22 -7.04
N ALA A 107 -6.68 -6.69 -7.11
CA ALA A 107 -7.77 -5.99 -7.79
C ALA A 107 -7.96 -4.58 -7.18
N ALA A 108 -8.07 -4.49 -5.85
CA ALA A 108 -8.22 -3.22 -5.16
C ALA A 108 -7.03 -2.27 -5.39
N THR A 109 -5.81 -2.79 -5.38
CA THR A 109 -4.61 -1.97 -5.65
C THR A 109 -4.60 -1.44 -7.08
N LEU A 110 -4.96 -2.28 -8.06
CA LEU A 110 -5.01 -1.88 -9.47
C LEU A 110 -6.10 -0.85 -9.75
N GLU A 111 -7.28 -1.02 -9.16
CA GLU A 111 -8.45 -0.17 -9.41
C GLU A 111 -8.38 1.18 -8.69
N TYR A 112 -7.97 1.19 -7.41
CA TYR A 112 -8.11 2.39 -6.56
C TYR A 112 -6.80 3.16 -6.39
N VAL A 113 -5.66 2.55 -6.68
CA VAL A 113 -4.34 3.18 -6.56
C VAL A 113 -3.68 3.34 -7.93
N VAL A 114 -3.37 2.23 -8.62
CA VAL A 114 -2.59 2.27 -9.87
C VAL A 114 -3.33 2.97 -11.00
N ALA A 115 -4.65 2.79 -11.11
CA ALA A 115 -5.47 3.46 -12.13
C ALA A 115 -5.36 4.99 -12.11
N ARG A 116 -4.97 5.57 -10.97
CA ARG A 116 -4.85 7.02 -10.75
C ARG A 116 -3.43 7.53 -10.92
N TRP A 117 -2.47 6.65 -11.17
CA TRP A 117 -1.09 7.04 -11.46
C TRP A 117 -0.94 7.58 -12.88
N PRO A 118 0.10 8.40 -13.17
CA PRO A 118 0.43 8.75 -14.55
C PRO A 118 0.70 7.50 -15.39
N LEU A 119 0.21 7.46 -16.63
CA LEU A 119 0.34 6.30 -17.52
C LEU A 119 1.78 5.83 -17.71
N PRO A 120 2.80 6.70 -17.83
CA PRO A 120 4.20 6.24 -17.90
C PRO A 120 4.65 5.44 -16.68
N VAL A 121 4.07 5.71 -15.50
CA VAL A 121 4.36 4.95 -14.28
C VAL A 121 3.60 3.63 -14.25
N GLN A 122 2.35 3.61 -14.74
CA GLN A 122 1.59 2.37 -14.89
C GLN A 122 2.29 1.40 -15.86
N ALA A 123 2.86 1.91 -16.96
CA ALA A 123 3.63 1.13 -17.92
C ALA A 123 4.88 0.46 -17.31
N MET A 124 5.42 0.98 -16.21
CA MET A 124 6.51 0.30 -15.47
C MET A 124 6.09 -1.03 -14.85
N LEU A 125 4.79 -1.33 -14.80
CA LEU A 125 4.19 -2.57 -14.32
C LEU A 125 3.69 -3.48 -15.47
N GLU A 126 3.96 -3.15 -16.74
CA GLU A 126 3.37 -3.86 -17.89
C GLU A 126 3.55 -5.39 -17.82
N ASP A 127 4.77 -5.88 -17.58
CA ASP A 127 5.05 -7.31 -17.43
C ASP A 127 4.24 -7.96 -16.28
N ASP A 128 4.07 -7.24 -15.16
CA ASP A 128 3.28 -7.69 -14.03
C ASP A 128 1.78 -7.74 -14.37
N LEU A 129 1.28 -6.75 -15.10
CA LEU A 129 -0.10 -6.68 -15.56
C LEU A 129 -0.40 -7.79 -16.56
N ILE A 130 0.48 -8.06 -17.53
CA ILE A 130 0.33 -9.17 -18.50
C ILE A 130 0.23 -10.49 -17.75
N ARG A 131 1.09 -10.70 -16.75
CA ARG A 131 1.07 -11.91 -15.93
C ARG A 131 -0.25 -12.07 -15.18
N VAL A 132 -0.74 -11.01 -14.52
CA VAL A 132 -2.00 -11.04 -13.76
C VAL A 132 -3.21 -11.23 -14.70
N ALA A 133 -3.27 -10.53 -15.82
CA ALA A 133 -4.33 -10.67 -16.83
C ALA A 133 -4.37 -12.08 -17.44
N SER A 134 -3.24 -12.78 -17.48
CA SER A 134 -3.13 -14.16 -17.99
C SER A 134 -3.59 -15.22 -16.98
N THR A 135 -3.81 -14.86 -15.71
CA THR A 135 -4.26 -15.77 -14.66
C THR A 135 -5.70 -15.43 -14.29
N ARG A 136 -6.68 -16.26 -14.70
CA ARG A 136 -8.07 -16.05 -14.31
C ARG A 136 -8.25 -16.28 -12.81
N ASP A 137 -8.81 -15.29 -12.14
CA ASP A 137 -9.26 -15.33 -10.75
C ASP A 137 -10.76 -14.98 -10.64
N LEU A 138 -11.33 -15.15 -9.44
CA LEU A 138 -12.74 -14.85 -9.14
C LEU A 138 -12.96 -13.45 -8.55
N GLU A 139 -11.90 -12.76 -8.16
CA GLU A 139 -11.92 -11.51 -7.38
C GLU A 139 -11.73 -10.26 -8.26
N GLY A 140 -11.49 -10.45 -9.57
CA GLY A 140 -11.43 -9.39 -10.57
C GLY A 140 -10.04 -8.87 -10.89
N ALA A 141 -8.96 -9.45 -10.34
CA ALA A 141 -7.60 -8.95 -10.56
C ALA A 141 -7.19 -9.04 -12.04
N TRP A 142 -7.55 -10.13 -12.72
CA TRP A 142 -7.30 -10.30 -14.15
C TRP A 142 -8.00 -9.23 -15.01
N THR A 143 -9.25 -8.89 -14.68
CA THR A 143 -10.01 -7.84 -15.38
C THR A 143 -9.37 -6.49 -15.15
N ALA A 144 -9.08 -6.14 -13.89
CA ALA A 144 -8.43 -4.88 -13.56
C ALA A 144 -7.07 -4.74 -14.25
N ALA A 145 -6.30 -5.82 -14.37
CA ALA A 145 -5.03 -5.81 -15.09
C ALA A 145 -5.20 -5.63 -16.61
N ALA A 146 -6.15 -6.35 -17.22
CA ALA A 146 -6.46 -6.21 -18.64
C ALA A 146 -6.92 -4.77 -18.98
N ASP A 147 -7.82 -4.21 -18.18
CA ASP A 147 -8.30 -2.83 -18.36
C ASP A 147 -7.16 -1.79 -18.25
N ARG A 148 -6.10 -2.07 -17.48
CA ARG A 148 -4.92 -1.19 -17.43
C ARG A 148 -4.05 -1.32 -18.68
N LEU A 149 -3.86 -2.53 -19.19
CA LEU A 149 -3.10 -2.77 -20.41
C LEU A 149 -3.75 -2.08 -21.61
N ASP A 150 -5.07 -2.22 -21.77
CA ASP A 150 -5.82 -1.57 -22.87
C ASP A 150 -5.62 -0.05 -22.86
N VAL A 151 -5.70 0.58 -21.68
CA VAL A 151 -5.51 2.04 -21.52
C VAL A 151 -4.07 2.46 -21.84
N ILE A 152 -3.07 1.67 -21.42
CA ILE A 152 -1.65 1.94 -21.71
C ILE A 152 -1.37 1.82 -23.22
N GLU A 153 -1.91 0.78 -23.87
CA GLU A 153 -1.77 0.56 -25.31
C GLU A 153 -2.41 1.70 -26.11
N GLU A 154 -3.66 2.06 -25.78
CA GLU A 154 -4.36 3.17 -26.42
C GLU A 154 -3.58 4.49 -26.34
N HIS A 155 -2.94 4.76 -25.21
CA HIS A 155 -2.13 5.96 -25.03
C HIS A 155 -0.86 5.92 -25.89
N THR A 156 -0.17 4.79 -25.92
CA THR A 156 1.05 4.59 -26.71
C THR A 156 0.79 4.77 -28.21
N LEU A 157 -0.35 4.28 -28.71
CA LEU A 157 -0.77 4.43 -30.11
C LEU A 157 -1.11 5.88 -30.49
N ARG A 158 -1.58 6.70 -29.54
CA ARG A 158 -1.91 8.12 -29.78
C ARG A 158 -0.68 9.02 -29.83
N ASP A 159 0.41 8.60 -29.18
CA ASP A 159 1.66 9.36 -29.07
C ASP A 159 2.71 8.94 -30.13
N SER A 160 2.39 7.95 -30.98
CA SER A 160 3.23 7.42 -32.09
C SER A 160 2.92 8.09 -33.43
#